data_AF-A0A9E4N8B2-F1
#
_entry.id   AF-A0A9E4N8B2-F1
#
_cell.length_a   1.000
_cell.length_b   1.000
_cell.length_c   1.000
_cell.angle_alpha   90.00
_cell.angle_beta   90.00
_cell.angle_gamma   90.00
#
_symmetry.space_group_name_H-M   'P 1'
#
loop_
_entity.id
_entity.type
_entity.pdbx_description
1 polymer ?
#
loop_
_entity_poly.entity_id
_entity_poly.type
_entity_poly.pdbx_seq_one_letter_code
_entity_poly.pdbx_strand_id
1 'polypeptide(L)'
;EGIVFCPHGPDEGCDCRKPDTGLYETIAQRSQTALKDVPIVGDSLRDLQAAAKVGAQPILVRSGNGEKTAKQLSGKLAETPVYENLNSFALQLINEMDTQ
;
A
#
# COMPACT_ATOMS: atom_id res chain seq x y z
N GLU A 1 -3.51 -0.17 -17.21
CA GLU A 1 -2.79 -1.29 -16.57
C GLU A 1 -1.29 -1.09 -16.69
N GLY A 2 -0.50 -1.63 -15.77
CA GLY A 2 0.96 -1.58 -15.84
C GLY A 2 1.62 -2.17 -14.60
N ILE A 3 2.86 -2.61 -14.75
CA ILE A 3 3.70 -3.08 -13.64
C ILE A 3 4.80 -2.04 -13.41
N VAL A 4 4.93 -1.61 -12.17
CA VAL A 4 5.98 -0.69 -11.70
C VAL A 4 6.70 -1.40 -10.57
N PHE A 5 8.00 -1.62 -10.72
CA PHE A 5 8.82 -2.36 -9.77
C PHE A 5 10.18 -1.70 -9.61
N CYS A 6 10.81 -1.92 -8.45
CA CYS A 6 12.16 -1.44 -8.17
C CYS A 6 13.14 -2.62 -8.31
N PRO A 7 14.11 -2.58 -9.24
CA PRO A 7 15.10 -3.64 -9.41
C PRO A 7 16.27 -3.56 -8.41
N HIS A 8 16.32 -2.48 -7.63
CA HIS A 8 17.50 -2.11 -6.87
C HIS A 8 17.67 -2.86 -5.54
N GLY A 9 18.95 -3.05 -5.18
CA GLY A 9 19.38 -3.55 -3.89
C GLY A 9 19.11 -2.57 -2.73
N PRO A 10 19.26 -3.02 -1.46
CA PRO A 10 19.02 -2.17 -0.29
C PRO A 10 19.92 -0.92 -0.21
N ASP A 11 21.16 -1.01 -0.69
CA ASP A 11 22.20 0.01 -0.49
C ASP A 11 22.46 0.87 -1.72
N GLU A 12 21.66 0.73 -2.78
CA GLU A 12 21.85 1.46 -4.05
C GLU A 12 21.30 2.90 -4.03
N GLY A 13 20.71 3.34 -2.92
CA GLY A 13 20.29 4.73 -2.71
C GLY A 13 19.21 5.22 -3.69
N CYS A 14 18.35 4.33 -4.17
CA CYS A 14 17.28 4.69 -5.10
C CYS A 14 16.02 5.19 -4.37
N ASP A 15 15.25 6.05 -5.05
CA ASP A 15 13.98 6.56 -4.50
C ASP A 15 12.77 5.62 -4.73
N CYS A 16 12.97 4.51 -5.46
CA CYS A 16 11.88 3.57 -5.77
C CYS A 16 11.71 2.47 -4.72
N ARG A 17 12.73 2.15 -3.93
CA ARG A 17 12.65 1.03 -3.01
C ARG A 17 11.82 1.45 -1.80
N LYS A 18 10.67 0.82 -1.61
CA LYS A 18 9.83 1.06 -0.43
C LYS A 18 10.67 0.90 0.84
N PRO A 19 10.60 1.83 1.81
CA PRO A 19 9.47 2.72 2.09
C PRO A 19 9.49 4.07 1.36
N ASP A 20 10.36 4.27 0.37
CA ASP A 20 10.32 5.46 -0.47
C ASP A 20 9.20 5.41 -1.52
N THR A 21 8.87 6.59 -2.06
CA THR A 21 7.61 6.86 -2.75
C THR A 21 7.71 6.78 -4.28
N GLY A 22 8.91 6.65 -4.85
CA GLY A 22 9.14 6.80 -6.29
C GLY A 22 8.31 5.86 -7.17
N LEU A 23 8.00 4.63 -6.70
CA LEU A 23 7.10 3.72 -7.43
C LEU A 23 5.66 4.26 -7.48
N TYR A 24 5.16 4.81 -6.36
CA TYR A 24 3.80 5.35 -6.28
C TYR A 24 3.69 6.68 -7.05
N GLU A 25 4.70 7.53 -7.00
CA GLU A 25 4.76 8.75 -7.82
C GLU A 25 4.74 8.41 -9.31
N THR A 26 5.50 7.39 -9.72
CA THR A 26 5.48 6.88 -11.10
C THR A 26 4.07 6.38 -11.48
N ILE A 27 3.38 5.67 -10.58
CA ILE A 27 2.00 5.22 -10.81
C ILE A 27 1.07 6.42 -10.98
N ALA A 28 1.12 7.39 -10.07
CA ALA A 28 0.30 8.60 -10.10
C ALA A 28 0.49 9.41 -11.40
N GLN A 29 1.75 9.55 -11.84
CA GLN A 29 2.08 10.24 -13.09
C GLN A 29 1.52 9.48 -14.31
N ARG A 30 1.68 8.16 -14.36
CA ARG A 30 1.22 7.33 -15.49
C ARG A 30 -0.31 7.25 -15.56
N SER A 31 -0.99 7.22 -14.42
CA SER A 31 -2.45 7.18 -14.33
C SER A 31 -3.09 8.57 -14.40
N GLN A 32 -2.29 9.65 -14.38
CA GLN A 32 -2.75 11.03 -14.27
C GLN A 32 -3.75 11.24 -13.12
N THR A 33 -3.61 10.47 -12.04
CA THR A 33 -4.53 10.42 -10.91
C THR A 33 -3.78 10.65 -9.61
N ALA A 34 -4.30 11.53 -8.75
CA ALA A 34 -3.78 11.70 -7.40
C ALA A 34 -4.05 10.44 -6.57
N LEU A 35 -3.08 10.03 -5.75
CA LEU A 35 -3.23 8.85 -4.88
C LEU A 35 -3.94 9.13 -3.56
N LYS A 36 -4.41 10.36 -3.35
CA LYS A 36 -5.10 10.73 -2.12
C LYS A 36 -6.33 9.84 -1.94
N ASP A 37 -6.44 9.22 -0.77
CA ASP A 37 -7.53 8.32 -0.38
C ASP A 37 -7.66 7.06 -1.26
N VAL A 38 -6.71 6.79 -2.17
CA VAL A 38 -6.70 5.57 -2.98
C VAL A 38 -6.22 4.40 -2.12
N PRO A 39 -6.94 3.27 -2.07
CA PRO A 39 -6.49 2.10 -1.33
C PRO A 39 -5.21 1.49 -1.92
N ILE A 40 -4.21 1.28 -1.08
CA ILE A 40 -2.96 0.59 -1.43
C ILE A 40 -2.78 -0.60 -0.51
N VAL A 41 -2.90 -1.80 -1.08
CA VAL A 41 -2.83 -3.07 -0.36
C VAL A 41 -1.41 -3.60 -0.33
N GLY A 42 -0.93 -4.00 0.86
CA GLY A 42 0.39 -4.62 1.04
C GLY A 42 0.44 -5.52 2.27
N ASP A 43 1.47 -6.36 2.36
CA ASP A 43 1.71 -7.28 3.47
C ASP A 43 2.88 -6.85 4.37
N SER A 44 3.68 -5.87 3.92
CA SER A 44 4.91 -5.46 4.57
C SER A 44 4.79 -4.02 5.09
N LEU A 45 5.43 -3.72 6.23
CA LEU A 45 5.40 -2.37 6.82
C LEU A 45 5.85 -1.27 5.84
N ARG A 46 6.87 -1.57 5.01
CA ARG A 46 7.38 -0.64 3.99
C ARG A 46 6.33 -0.26 2.95
N ASP A 47 5.38 -1.15 2.64
CA ASP A 47 4.28 -0.86 1.72
C ASP A 47 3.34 0.20 2.31
N LEU A 48 2.94 -0.02 3.56
CA LEU A 48 2.05 0.87 4.30
C LEU A 48 2.68 2.26 4.51
N GLN A 49 3.97 2.29 4.84
CA GLN A 49 4.72 3.54 5.00
C GLN A 49 4.79 4.33 3.70
N ALA A 50 5.14 3.69 2.59
CA ALA A 50 5.23 4.34 1.29
C ALA A 50 3.85 4.83 0.80
N ALA A 51 2.78 4.06 1.04
CA ALA A 51 1.40 4.48 0.76
C ALA A 51 1.00 5.72 1.56
N ALA A 52 1.23 5.72 2.88
CA ALA A 52 0.90 6.85 3.74
C ALA A 52 1.68 8.13 3.36
N LYS A 53 2.95 8.01 2.93
CA LYS A 53 3.76 9.15 2.48
C LYS A 53 3.18 9.86 1.26
N VAL A 54 2.50 9.15 0.36
CA VAL A 54 1.85 9.74 -0.84
C VAL A 54 0.38 10.14 -0.60
N GLY A 55 -0.10 10.07 0.64
CA GLY A 55 -1.48 10.41 1.00
C GLY A 55 -2.52 9.36 0.63
N ALA A 56 -2.07 8.17 0.21
CA ALA A 56 -2.95 7.04 -0.07
C ALA A 56 -3.48 6.42 1.23
N GLN A 57 -4.50 5.58 1.10
CA GLN A 57 -5.05 4.80 2.19
C GLN A 57 -4.29 3.47 2.28
N PRO A 58 -3.40 3.28 3.27
CA PRO A 58 -2.75 1.98 3.46
C PRO A 58 -3.78 0.94 3.88
N ILE A 59 -3.70 -0.25 3.30
CA ILE A 59 -4.50 -1.42 3.65
C ILE A 59 -3.56 -2.59 3.91
N LEU A 60 -3.64 -3.21 5.08
CA LEU A 60 -2.85 -4.39 5.43
C LEU A 60 -3.65 -5.66 5.13
N VAL A 61 -3.00 -6.64 4.49
CA VAL A 61 -3.50 -8.02 4.43
C VAL A 61 -2.63 -8.94 5.29
N ARG A 62 -3.25 -9.90 5.99
CA ARG A 62 -2.55 -10.85 6.88
C ARG A 62 -1.72 -11.90 6.14
N SER A 63 -2.06 -12.19 4.88
CA SER A 63 -1.28 -13.06 4.00
C SER A 63 0.19 -12.64 3.86
N GLY A 64 1.11 -13.57 3.62
CA GLY A 64 2.53 -13.26 3.45
C GLY A 64 3.20 -12.84 4.77
N ASN A 65 3.77 -11.64 4.81
CA ASN A 65 4.37 -11.05 6.01
C ASN A 65 3.35 -10.33 6.92
N GLY A 66 2.08 -10.30 6.53
CA GLY A 66 1.04 -9.48 7.15
C GLY A 66 0.88 -9.68 8.65
N GLU A 67 0.89 -10.93 9.13
CA GLU A 67 0.82 -11.25 10.56
C GLU A 67 1.96 -10.63 11.39
N LYS A 68 3.16 -10.55 10.82
CA LYS A 68 4.30 -9.89 11.47
C LYS A 68 4.15 -8.38 11.42
N THR A 69 3.70 -7.84 10.28
CA THR A 69 3.46 -6.42 10.08
C THR A 69 2.37 -5.88 11.00
N ALA A 70 1.30 -6.63 11.23
CA ALA A 70 0.19 -6.23 12.12
C ALA A 70 0.68 -5.91 13.54
N LYS A 71 1.68 -6.65 14.04
CA LYS A 71 2.30 -6.42 15.36
C LYS A 71 3.21 -5.20 15.42
N GLN A 72 3.57 -4.63 14.27
CA GLN A 72 4.45 -3.46 14.14
C GLN A 72 3.65 -2.16 13.92
N LEU A 73 2.34 -2.26 13.66
CA LEU A 73 1.48 -1.09 13.47
C LEU A 73 1.51 -0.20 14.70
N SER A 74 1.85 1.07 14.47
CA SER A 74 2.05 2.06 15.50
C SER A 74 2.00 3.46 14.91
N GLY A 75 1.83 4.47 15.76
CA GLY A 75 1.80 5.88 15.34
C GLY A 75 0.75 6.13 14.26
N LYS A 76 1.16 6.77 13.16
CA LYS A 76 0.27 7.10 12.03
C LYS A 76 -0.33 5.89 11.31
N LEU A 77 0.21 4.69 11.52
CA LEU A 77 -0.28 3.45 10.91
C LEU A 77 -1.09 2.58 11.88
N ALA A 78 -1.30 3.00 13.12
CA ALA A 78 -2.02 2.21 14.13
C ALA A 78 -3.46 1.85 13.68
N GLU A 79 -4.13 2.78 13.01
CA GLU A 79 -5.51 2.62 12.52
C GLU A 79 -5.58 2.04 11.09
N THR A 80 -4.50 1.45 10.58
CA THR A 80 -4.49 0.83 9.24
C THR A 80 -5.50 -0.33 9.21
N PRO A 81 -6.51 -0.31 8.31
CA PRO A 81 -7.43 -1.43 8.17
C PRO A 81 -6.71 -2.73 7.84
N VAL A 82 -7.09 -3.82 8.51
CA VAL A 82 -6.46 -5.14 8.37
C VAL A 82 -7.48 -6.16 7.89
N TYR A 83 -7.15 -6.85 6.81
CA TYR A 83 -7.97 -7.90 6.19
C TYR A 83 -7.22 -9.23 6.16
N GLU A 84 -7.93 -10.35 6.04
CA GLU A 84 -7.31 -11.67 5.97
C GLU A 84 -6.40 -11.82 4.74
N ASN A 85 -6.90 -11.39 3.59
CA ASN A 85 -6.21 -11.47 2.31
C ASN A 85 -6.80 -10.48 1.29
N LEU A 86 -6.17 -10.39 0.12
CA LEU A 86 -6.62 -9.50 -0.95
C LEU A 86 -8.08 -9.74 -1.36
N ASN A 87 -8.54 -10.99 -1.40
CA ASN A 87 -9.92 -11.32 -1.76
C ASN A 87 -10.92 -10.76 -0.74
N SER A 88 -10.65 -10.90 0.56
CA SER A 88 -11.52 -10.34 1.61
C SER A 88 -11.62 -8.81 1.53
N PHE A 89 -10.52 -8.12 1.20
CA PHE A 89 -10.54 -6.68 0.99
C PHE A 89 -11.33 -6.31 -0.27
N ALA A 90 -11.09 -7.00 -1.40
CA ALA A 90 -11.78 -6.71 -2.65
C ALA A 90 -13.31 -6.88 -2.53
N LEU A 91 -13.77 -7.94 -1.86
CA LEU A 91 -15.20 -8.15 -1.62
C LEU A 91 -15.81 -7.03 -0.75
N GLN A 92 -15.11 -6.61 0.29
CA GLN A 92 -15.56 -5.49 1.12
C GLN A 92 -15.68 -4.20 0.29
N LEU A 93 -14.66 -3.88 -0.51
CA LEU A 93 -14.62 -2.69 -1.33
C LEU A 93 -15.78 -2.65 -2.34
N ILE A 94 -16.08 -3.77 -3.00
CA ILE A 94 -17.20 -3.88 -3.94
C ILE A 94 -18.54 -3.64 -3.22
N ASN A 95 -18.74 -4.28 -2.06
CA ASN A 95 -19.99 -4.14 -1.30
C ASN A 95 -20.24 -2.69 -0.83
N GLU A 96 -19.17 -1.97 -0.48
CA GLU A 96 -19.25 -0.54 -0.10
C GLU A 96 -19.62 0.36 -1.28
N MET A 97 -19.25 -0.01 -2.50
CA MET A 97 -19.60 0.73 -3.71
C MET A 97 -21.05 0.50 -4.15
N ASP A 98 -21.60 -0.69 -3.92
CA ASP A 98 -23.01 -1.03 -4.25
C ASP A 98 -24.03 -0.41 -3.27
N THR A 99 -23.57 0.07 -2.12
CA THR A 99 -24.41 0.73 -1.11
C THR A 99 -24.49 2.24 -1.24
N GLN A 100 -23.86 2.82 -2.27
CA GLN A 100 -23.93 4.24 -2.65
C GLN A 100 -24.82 4.46 -3.89
#